data_AF-A0A8C9VDE7-F1
#
_entry.id   AF-A0A8C9VDE7-F1
#
_cell.length_a   1.000
_cell.length_b   1.000
_cell.length_c   1.000
_cell.angle_alpha   90.00
_cell.angle_beta   90.00
_cell.angle_gamma   90.00
#
_symmetry.space_group_name_H-M   'P 1'
#
loop_
_entity.id
_entity.type
_entity.pdbx_description
1 polymer ?
#
loop_
_entity_poly.entity_id
_entity_poly.type
_entity_poly.pdbx_seq_one_letter_code
_entity_poly.pdbx_strand_id
1 'polypeptide(L)'
;MTEQMTLRGTLKGHNGWVTQIATTPQFPDMILSASRGTLRQEVISTSSKAEPPQCTSLAWSADGQTLFAGYTDNLIRVWQVTIGTR
;
A
#
# COMPACT_ATOMS: atom_id res chain seq x y z
N MET A 1 -8.76 0.98 -25.53
CA MET A 1 -8.93 0.33 -24.22
C MET A 1 -8.42 1.31 -23.19
N THR A 2 -9.25 1.74 -22.23
CA THR A 2 -8.82 2.67 -21.16
C THR A 2 -8.80 1.93 -19.84
N GLU A 3 -7.65 1.90 -19.21
CA GLU A 3 -7.48 1.32 -17.88
C GLU A 3 -7.79 2.39 -16.84
N GLN A 4 -8.66 2.08 -15.89
CA GLN A 4 -8.95 2.96 -14.76
C GLN A 4 -8.57 2.24 -13.46
N MET A 5 -7.84 2.96 -12.59
CA MET A 5 -7.55 2.52 -11.23
C MET A 5 -8.44 3.28 -10.24
N THR A 6 -9.15 2.57 -9.39
CA THR A 6 -10.01 3.15 -8.35
C THR A 6 -9.55 2.67 -6.98
N LEU A 7 -9.32 3.60 -6.05
CA LEU A 7 -8.99 3.27 -4.67
C LEU A 7 -10.21 2.59 -4.02
N ARG A 8 -10.08 1.31 -3.69
CA ARG A 8 -11.13 0.53 -3.01
C ARG A 8 -11.12 0.71 -1.51
N GLY A 9 -9.94 0.89 -0.92
CA GLY A 9 -9.82 1.03 0.53
C GLY A 9 -8.39 1.12 1.04
N THR A 10 -8.28 1.15 2.36
CA THR A 10 -6.99 1.14 3.06
C THR A 10 -7.00 0.06 4.13
N LEU A 11 -5.88 -0.67 4.25
CA LEU A 11 -5.66 -1.63 5.32
C LEU A 11 -4.80 -0.96 6.39
N LYS A 12 -5.25 -1.09 7.64
CA LYS A 12 -4.62 -0.55 8.83
C LYS A 12 -4.19 -1.72 9.72
N GLY A 13 -3.02 -1.60 10.35
CA GLY A 13 -2.52 -2.63 11.27
C GLY A 13 -1.02 -2.51 11.54
N HIS A 14 -0.27 -1.93 10.60
CA HIS A 14 1.15 -1.64 10.82
C HIS A 14 1.33 -0.36 11.63
N ASN A 15 2.27 -0.40 12.59
CA ASN A 15 2.68 0.75 13.40
C ASN A 15 3.97 1.41 12.87
N GLY A 16 4.36 1.07 11.65
CA GLY A 16 5.55 1.59 10.99
C GLY A 16 5.47 1.36 9.48
N TRP A 17 6.47 1.85 8.75
CA TRP A 17 6.46 1.86 7.29
C TRP A 17 6.27 0.45 6.75
N VAL A 18 5.33 0.31 5.81
CA VAL A 18 5.19 -0.93 5.07
C VAL A 18 6.39 -1.01 4.14
N THR A 19 7.23 -2.01 4.30
CA THR A 19 8.48 -2.13 3.53
C THR A 19 8.39 -3.14 2.41
N GLN A 20 7.48 -4.10 2.54
CA GLN A 20 7.32 -5.14 1.55
C GLN A 20 5.89 -5.67 1.60
N ILE A 21 5.36 -6.00 0.43
CA ILE A 21 4.08 -6.66 0.24
C ILE A 21 4.31 -7.84 -0.71
N ALA A 22 3.71 -8.98 -0.38
CA ALA A 22 3.67 -10.16 -1.22
C ALA A 22 2.24 -10.72 -1.27
N THR A 23 1.88 -11.28 -2.40
CA THR A 23 0.61 -11.96 -2.66
C THR A 23 0.91 -13.40 -3.07
N THR A 24 -0.09 -14.29 -3.00
CA THR A 24 0.04 -15.66 -3.50
C THR A 24 -1.16 -16.03 -4.38
N PRO A 25 -0.94 -16.76 -5.49
CA PRO A 25 -2.03 -17.28 -6.30
C PRO A 25 -2.83 -18.38 -5.59
N GLN A 26 -2.27 -19.06 -4.58
CA GLN A 26 -2.99 -20.11 -3.85
C GLN A 26 -4.09 -19.56 -2.94
N PHE A 27 -3.92 -18.32 -2.45
CA PHE A 27 -4.84 -17.66 -1.53
C PHE A 27 -5.06 -16.20 -2.01
N PRO A 28 -5.97 -15.97 -2.98
CA PRO A 28 -6.14 -14.67 -3.62
C PRO A 28 -6.61 -13.56 -2.66
N ASP A 29 -7.28 -13.93 -1.57
CA ASP A 29 -7.74 -13.01 -0.52
C ASP A 29 -6.68 -12.73 0.56
N MET A 30 -5.48 -13.31 0.43
CA MET A 30 -4.42 -13.21 1.43
C MET A 30 -3.28 -12.31 0.93
N ILE A 31 -2.92 -11.32 1.75
CA ILE A 31 -1.72 -10.51 1.55
C ILE A 31 -0.76 -10.72 2.72
N LEU A 32 0.53 -10.74 2.42
CA LEU A 32 1.60 -10.71 3.40
C LEU A 32 2.30 -9.36 3.33
N SER A 33 2.40 -8.66 4.45
CA SER A 33 3.02 -7.35 4.51
C SER A 33 3.98 -7.25 5.70
N ALA A 34 5.17 -6.70 5.44
CA ALA A 34 6.20 -6.51 6.44
C ALA A 34 6.36 -5.02 6.76
N SER A 35 6.40 -4.68 8.04
CA SER A 35 6.66 -3.32 8.49
C SER A 35 7.92 -3.21 9.33
N ARG A 36 8.63 -2.09 9.20
CA ARG A 36 9.67 -1.73 10.16
C ARG A 36 9.02 -1.26 11.46
N GLY A 37 9.04 -2.11 12.48
CA GLY A 37 8.71 -1.71 13.84
C GLY A 37 9.87 -0.93 14.44
N THR A 38 9.79 0.40 14.46
CA THR A 38 10.74 1.23 15.19
C THR A 38 9.99 2.22 16.06
N LEU A 39 10.19 2.14 17.39
CA LEU A 39 9.92 3.23 18.32
C LEU A 39 10.81 4.40 17.92
N ARG A 40 10.25 5.39 17.21
CA ARG A 40 10.94 6.66 16.98
C ARG A 40 10.51 7.62 18.09
N GLN A 41 11.47 8.04 18.90
CA GLN A 41 11.30 9.25 19.71
C GLN A 41 11.33 10.43 18.74
N GLU A 42 10.17 10.98 18.42
CA GLU A 42 10.07 12.22 17.66
C GLU A 42 10.65 13.36 18.50
N VAL A 43 11.85 13.80 18.16
CA VAL A 43 12.23 15.18 18.44
C VAL A 43 11.40 16.04 17.50
N ILE A 44 10.39 16.72 18.05
CA ILE A 44 9.52 17.65 17.33
C ILE A 44 10.38 18.86 16.95
N SER A 45 11.17 18.76 15.88
CA SER A 45 11.74 19.93 15.22
C SER A 45 10.66 20.49 14.30
N THR A 46 10.04 21.57 14.75
CA THR A 46 9.12 22.40 13.98
C THR A 46 9.80 22.90 12.70
N SER A 47 9.61 22.19 11.59
CA SER A 47 10.01 22.66 10.27
C SER A 47 9.09 22.07 9.18
N SER A 48 8.04 22.84 8.88
CA SER A 48 7.43 23.09 7.57
C SER A 48 7.38 21.97 6.51
N LYS A 49 6.14 21.58 6.18
CA LYS A 49 5.66 20.61 5.16
C LYS A 49 5.87 19.14 5.54
N ALA A 50 4.82 18.52 6.06
CA ALA A 50 4.73 17.06 6.07
C ALA A 50 4.87 16.57 4.63
N GLU A 51 5.95 15.84 4.33
CA GLU A 51 6.12 15.25 3.01
C GLU A 51 4.96 14.28 2.73
N PRO A 52 4.46 14.23 1.48
CA PRO A 52 3.44 13.27 1.12
C PRO A 52 3.98 11.84 1.35
N PRO A 53 3.14 10.92 1.84
CA PRO A 53 3.55 9.55 2.10
C PRO A 53 4.09 8.91 0.83
N GLN A 54 5.29 8.34 0.92
CA GLN A 54 5.98 7.73 -0.20
C GLN A 54 5.56 6.27 -0.34
N CYS A 55 5.36 5.83 -1.58
CA CYS A 55 5.13 4.42 -1.88
C CYS A 55 6.47 3.68 -1.83
N THR A 56 6.54 2.65 -1.01
CA THR A 56 7.76 1.87 -0.74
C THR A 56 7.68 0.47 -1.33
N SER A 57 6.48 -0.07 -1.54
CA SER A 57 6.27 -1.42 -2.05
C SER A 57 4.97 -1.51 -2.84
N LEU A 58 4.98 -2.31 -3.90
CA LEU A 58 3.82 -2.61 -4.74
C LEU A 58 3.72 -4.12 -4.97
N ALA A 59 2.51 -4.66 -4.97
CA ALA A 59 2.24 -6.05 -5.32
C ALA A 59 0.88 -6.19 -6.01
N TRP A 60 0.84 -6.95 -7.09
CA TRP A 60 -0.40 -7.29 -7.78
C TRP A 60 -1.03 -8.54 -7.17
N SER A 61 -2.36 -8.60 -7.17
CA SER A 61 -3.08 -9.86 -7.01
C SER A 61 -2.80 -10.78 -8.20
N ALA A 62 -2.89 -12.09 -7.98
CA ALA A 62 -2.61 -13.08 -9.01
C ALA A 62 -3.58 -13.01 -10.21
N ASP A 63 -4.80 -12.50 -9.99
CA ASP A 63 -5.81 -12.28 -11.02
C ASP A 63 -5.61 -10.96 -11.79
N GLY A 64 -4.65 -10.12 -11.39
CA GLY A 64 -4.36 -8.83 -12.03
C GLY A 64 -5.43 -7.75 -11.82
N GLN A 65 -6.46 -7.99 -11.00
CA GLN A 65 -7.55 -7.03 -10.79
C GLN A 65 -7.26 -6.04 -9.66
N THR A 66 -6.35 -6.38 -8.74
CA THR A 66 -6.09 -5.61 -7.53
C THR A 66 -4.60 -5.30 -7.38
N LEU A 67 -4.29 -4.05 -7.04
CA LEU A 67 -2.95 -3.57 -6.74
C LEU A 67 -2.87 -3.12 -5.28
N PHE A 68 -1.93 -3.69 -4.55
CA PHE A 68 -1.62 -3.33 -3.17
C PHE A 68 -0.38 -2.44 -3.13
N ALA A 69 -0.49 -1.30 -2.46
CA ALA A 69 0.58 -0.32 -2.35
C ALA A 69 0.86 0.00 -0.87
N GLY A 70 2.09 -0.22 -0.43
CA GLY A 70 2.56 0.05 0.92
C GLY A 70 3.23 1.41 1.01
N TYR A 71 2.97 2.13 2.10
CA TYR A 71 3.42 3.51 2.27
C TYR A 71 4.16 3.75 3.58
N THR A 72 4.85 4.90 3.63
CA THR A 72 5.52 5.42 4.83
C THR A 72 4.58 6.00 5.89
N ASP A 73 3.28 6.11 5.60
CA ASP A 73 2.24 6.45 6.59
C ASP A 73 1.67 5.22 7.32
N ASN A 74 2.32 4.07 7.15
CA ASN A 74 1.95 2.78 7.73
C ASN A 74 0.65 2.19 7.16
N LEU A 75 0.12 2.77 6.09
CA LEU A 75 -1.08 2.29 5.42
C LEU A 75 -0.72 1.46 4.20
N ILE A 76 -1.59 0.48 3.91
CA ILE A 76 -1.63 -0.19 2.61
C ILE A 76 -2.86 0.33 1.89
N ARG A 77 -2.68 0.87 0.68
CA ARG A 77 -3.78 1.29 -0.20
C ARG A 77 -4.08 0.17 -1.19
N VAL A 78 -5.36 -0.10 -1.39
CA VAL A 78 -5.85 -1.16 -2.28
C VAL A 78 -6.56 -0.51 -3.46
N TRP A 79 -6.05 -0.77 -4.65
CA TRP A 79 -6.56 -0.23 -5.90
C TRP A 79 -7.17 -1.35 -6.72
N GLN A 80 -8.37 -1.14 -7.26
CA GLN A 80 -8.93 -2.04 -8.26
C GLN A 80 -8.72 -1.47 -9.64
N VAL A 81 -8.30 -2.34 -10.57
CA VAL A 81 -8.07 -2.01 -11.96
C VAL A 81 -9.23 -2.54 -12.77
N THR A 82 -9.90 -1.63 -13.47
CA THR A 82 -11.01 -1.97 -14.34
C THR A 82 -10.62 -1.60 -15.77
N ILE A 83 -10.71 -2.58 -16.66
CA ILE A 83 -10.46 -2.36 -18.08
C ILE A 83 -11.79 -1.96 -18.72
N GLY A 84 -11.90 -0.68 -19.08
CA GLY A 84 -13.03 -0.19 -19.87
C GLY A 84 -12.84 -0.57 -21.34
N THR A 85 -13.74 -1.41 -21.86
CA THR A 85 -13.96 -1.52 -23.30
C THR A 85 -14.78 -0.31 -23.73
N ARG A 86 -14.20 0.55 -24.57
CA ARG A 86 -14.91 1.66 -25.21
C ARG A 86 -15.79 1.13 -26.33
#